data_AF-A0A3L7BKD7-F1
#
_entry.id   AF-A0A3L7BKD7-F1
#
_cell.length_a   1.000
_cell.length_b   1.000
_cell.length_c   1.000
_cell.angle_alpha   90.00
_cell.angle_beta   90.00
_cell.angle_gamma   90.00
#
_symmetry.space_group_name_H-M   'P 1'
#
loop_
_entity.id
_entity.type
_entity.pdbx_description
1 polymer ?
#
loop_
_entity_poly.entity_id
_entity_poly.type
_entity_poly.pdbx_seq_one_letter_code
_entity_poly.pdbx_strand_id
1 'polypeptide(L)'
;MAKFNIKLRKSRNQPTTAEGARGFTREPRAELFLLGVSNMVGADTFYEGATDRDTRFRDLVAAVAVADPDWFSRFVPWLRSGAMMRSASVVAALEGARAQVAAEIPGSRAVVNAALQRADEPGEALAYWLTRHGRALPKPVKRGIADAAVRLYTERSLLKYDSVGSQVRFGDVIDLTHPTVRDERQGDLFRHALDRRHSRDNPLPASLRMLAARDALMALPVEQRREVSDPAVLGAAGMTWEALAGWRQGAMDAAAWESVIPTMGYLALLRNLRNFDQAGVGDAIADMVAAKLSDPGEVATSRVLPMRFLSAYNAAPSLRWAYPLERALQHALVNVPALDGRTLILIDTSGSMQSPFSKDGTLRCWDAATVFGLALAARAQAATVVSFSNASRVFPTTAGESVLAAVRRFKDGGYFYGMGTDTEKAVREHYDRHDRVVILTDEQAHWHGAVDVAAAVPAEVPVFTWNLAGYRVGHTPTVGNRHTFGGLSDAAFAMIPLIEAGSRDRWPF
;
A
#
# COMPACT_ATOMS: atom_id res chain seq x y z
N MET A 1 3.81 -3.43 33.00
CA MET A 1 4.54 -4.70 32.79
C MET A 1 3.61 -5.87 33.08
N ALA A 2 3.10 -6.54 32.05
CA ALA A 2 2.41 -7.82 32.18
C ALA A 2 2.97 -8.77 31.11
N LYS A 3 3.61 -9.85 31.57
CA LYS A 3 4.16 -10.94 30.74
C LYS A 3 3.02 -11.91 30.39
N PHE A 4 2.39 -11.72 29.25
CA PHE A 4 1.50 -12.75 28.67
C PHE A 4 2.13 -13.30 27.39
N ASN A 5 2.99 -14.31 27.55
CA ASN A 5 3.39 -15.18 26.45
C ASN A 5 2.21 -16.06 26.08
N ILE A 6 1.50 -15.74 24.99
CA ILE A 6 0.46 -16.59 24.43
C ILE A 6 1.15 -17.79 23.78
N LYS A 7 1.32 -18.89 24.53
CA LYS A 7 1.83 -20.15 23.98
C LYS A 7 0.74 -20.81 23.13
N LEU A 8 0.77 -20.56 21.83
CA LEU A 8 0.19 -21.48 20.85
C LEU A 8 0.89 -22.86 20.99
N ARG A 9 0.09 -23.94 20.91
CA ARG A 9 0.49 -25.35 21.12
C ARG A 9 1.85 -25.64 20.46
N LYS A 10 2.89 -25.93 21.25
CA LYS A 10 4.21 -26.32 20.72
C LYS A 10 4.09 -27.62 19.94
N SER A 11 4.17 -27.54 18.61
CA SER A 11 4.51 -28.68 17.76
C SER A 11 5.88 -29.22 18.18
N ARG A 12 6.02 -30.55 18.25
CA ARG A 12 7.30 -31.24 18.54
C ARG A 12 8.30 -31.19 17.37
N ASN A 13 7.90 -30.64 16.22
CA ASN A 13 8.79 -30.43 15.08
C ASN A 13 9.40 -29.03 15.10
N GLN A 14 10.69 -28.95 14.81
CA GLN A 14 11.39 -27.69 14.60
C GLN A 14 10.74 -26.97 13.41
N PRO A 15 10.35 -25.68 13.56
CA PRO A 15 9.75 -24.94 12.45
C PRO A 15 10.74 -24.87 11.28
N THR A 16 10.24 -25.07 10.07
CA THR A 16 11.02 -25.00 8.82
C THR A 16 10.44 -23.94 7.89
N THR A 17 11.29 -23.37 7.02
CA THR A 17 10.83 -22.57 5.87
C THR A 17 10.06 -23.47 4.90
N ALA A 18 9.37 -22.86 3.93
CA ALA A 18 8.67 -23.61 2.89
C ALA A 18 9.64 -24.45 2.02
N GLU A 19 10.88 -23.99 1.88
CA GLU A 19 11.96 -24.68 1.17
C GLU A 19 12.77 -25.65 2.05
N GLY A 20 12.33 -25.89 3.30
CA GLY A 20 12.87 -26.96 4.17
C GLY A 20 14.07 -26.58 5.04
N ALA A 21 14.57 -25.34 4.98
CA ALA A 21 15.59 -24.87 5.92
C ALA A 21 15.03 -24.72 7.33
N ARG A 22 15.90 -24.72 8.34
CA ARG A 22 15.50 -24.43 9.72
C ARG A 22 14.93 -23.01 9.79
N GLY A 23 13.81 -22.86 10.50
CA GLY A 23 13.12 -21.59 10.60
C GLY A 23 12.87 -21.14 12.03
N PHE A 24 12.35 -19.91 12.18
CA PHE A 24 12.06 -19.30 13.47
C PHE A 24 10.61 -18.79 13.51
N THR A 25 9.86 -19.20 14.54
CA THR A 25 8.49 -18.73 14.79
C THR A 25 8.47 -17.32 15.34
N ARG A 26 7.41 -16.57 15.06
CA ARG A 26 7.22 -15.20 15.54
C ARG A 26 6.13 -15.13 16.60
N GLU A 27 6.24 -14.15 17.49
CA GLU A 27 5.18 -13.81 18.44
C GLU A 27 3.96 -13.23 17.69
N PRO A 28 2.72 -13.43 18.16
CA PRO A 28 1.51 -13.05 17.42
C PRO A 28 1.46 -11.59 16.96
N ARG A 29 1.95 -10.64 17.78
CA ARG A 29 2.03 -9.21 17.42
C ARG A 29 2.98 -8.95 16.25
N ALA A 30 4.17 -9.57 16.28
CA ALA A 30 5.15 -9.44 15.21
C ALA A 30 4.68 -10.14 13.93
N GLU A 31 4.06 -11.31 14.05
CA GLU A 31 3.46 -12.00 12.91
C GLU A 31 2.33 -11.18 12.29
N LEU A 32 1.42 -10.62 13.10
CA LEU A 32 0.33 -9.77 12.61
C LEU A 32 0.85 -8.51 11.93
N PHE A 33 1.88 -7.88 12.48
CA PHE A 33 2.49 -6.71 11.85
C PHE A 33 3.02 -7.05 10.45
N LEU A 34 3.87 -8.08 10.33
CA LEU A 34 4.48 -8.49 9.06
C LEU A 34 3.46 -8.98 8.03
N LEU A 35 2.46 -9.74 8.49
CA LEU A 35 1.38 -10.19 7.63
C LEU A 35 0.52 -9.00 7.18
N GLY A 36 0.13 -8.11 8.10
CA GLY A 36 -0.74 -6.98 7.79
C GLY A 36 -0.17 -6.06 6.71
N VAL A 37 1.12 -5.75 6.77
CA VAL A 37 1.81 -4.88 5.79
C VAL A 37 2.10 -5.54 4.44
N SER A 38 1.85 -6.85 4.31
CA SER A 38 2.04 -7.63 3.08
C SER A 38 0.76 -8.37 2.65
N ASN A 39 -0.37 -8.19 3.35
CA ASN A 39 -1.59 -8.91 3.03
C ASN A 39 -2.45 -8.17 1.99
N MET A 40 -2.45 -8.69 0.77
CA MET A 40 -3.38 -8.30 -0.28
C MET A 40 -4.57 -9.25 -0.27
N VAL A 41 -5.52 -9.06 0.67
CA VAL A 41 -6.68 -9.94 0.91
C VAL A 41 -7.22 -10.59 -0.37
N GLY A 42 -7.32 -11.92 -0.36
CA GLY A 42 -7.73 -12.73 -1.52
C GLY A 42 -6.64 -12.95 -2.59
N ALA A 43 -5.37 -12.67 -2.29
CA ALA A 43 -4.24 -12.95 -3.18
C ALA A 43 -3.40 -14.12 -2.67
N ASP A 44 -2.99 -14.98 -3.60
CA ASP A 44 -2.00 -16.01 -3.35
C ASP A 44 -0.59 -15.41 -3.21
N THR A 45 0.27 -16.10 -2.47
CA THR A 45 1.73 -15.88 -2.51
C THR A 45 2.41 -17.16 -2.99
N PHE A 46 3.73 -17.14 -3.19
CA PHE A 46 4.46 -18.30 -3.71
C PHE A 46 4.23 -19.59 -2.90
N TYR A 47 4.25 -19.50 -1.57
CA TYR A 47 4.17 -20.65 -0.66
C TYR A 47 2.87 -20.74 0.17
N GLU A 48 1.95 -19.79 0.04
CA GLU A 48 0.73 -19.75 0.85
C GLU A 48 -0.46 -19.32 -0.02
N GLY A 49 -1.50 -20.15 -0.04
CA GLY A 49 -2.75 -19.87 -0.77
C GLY A 49 -3.59 -18.81 -0.07
N ALA A 50 -4.37 -18.06 -0.86
CA ALA A 50 -5.15 -16.91 -0.41
C ALA A 50 -6.08 -17.22 0.76
N THR A 51 -6.79 -18.35 0.72
CA THR A 51 -7.76 -18.75 1.76
C THR A 51 -7.11 -19.00 3.11
N ASP A 52 -5.98 -19.71 3.13
CA ASP A 52 -5.25 -20.05 4.35
C ASP A 52 -4.60 -18.80 4.94
N ARG A 53 -4.00 -17.97 4.07
CA ARG A 53 -3.42 -16.68 4.44
C ARG A 53 -4.43 -15.74 5.06
N ASP A 54 -5.60 -15.58 4.42
CA ASP A 54 -6.67 -14.73 4.93
C ASP A 54 -7.23 -15.28 6.25
N THR A 55 -7.33 -16.59 6.40
CA THR A 55 -7.74 -17.21 7.68
C THR A 55 -6.72 -16.91 8.78
N ARG A 56 -5.43 -17.12 8.50
CA ARG A 56 -4.34 -16.79 9.43
C ARG A 56 -4.35 -15.31 9.83
N PHE A 57 -4.56 -14.42 8.87
CA PHE A 57 -4.65 -12.98 9.16
C PHE A 57 -5.80 -12.67 10.13
N ARG A 58 -7.00 -13.21 9.88
CA ARG A 58 -8.16 -13.01 10.76
C ARG A 58 -7.95 -13.57 12.16
N ASP A 59 -7.34 -14.76 12.27
CA ASP A 59 -7.07 -15.39 13.57
C ASP A 59 -6.08 -14.57 14.40
N LEU A 60 -5.01 -14.06 13.76
CA LEU A 60 -4.05 -13.16 14.40
C LEU A 60 -4.70 -11.84 14.83
N VAL A 61 -5.55 -11.25 13.96
CA VAL A 61 -6.31 -10.05 14.28
C VAL A 61 -7.20 -10.28 15.50
N ALA A 62 -7.99 -11.35 15.52
CA ALA A 62 -8.90 -11.65 16.62
C ALA A 62 -8.14 -11.86 17.93
N ALA A 63 -7.01 -12.57 17.90
CA ALA A 63 -6.17 -12.81 19.07
C ALA A 63 -5.56 -11.50 19.61
N VAL A 64 -4.92 -10.70 18.75
CA VAL A 64 -4.22 -9.48 19.18
C VAL A 64 -5.20 -8.37 19.57
N ALA A 65 -6.34 -8.22 18.88
CA ALA A 65 -7.34 -7.21 19.19
C ALA A 65 -7.93 -7.36 20.61
N VAL A 66 -7.94 -8.58 21.15
CA VAL A 66 -8.39 -8.89 22.51
C VAL A 66 -7.22 -8.84 23.50
N ALA A 67 -6.06 -9.40 23.14
CA ALA A 67 -4.91 -9.49 24.04
C ALA A 67 -4.22 -8.14 24.29
N ASP A 68 -4.23 -7.24 23.31
CA ASP A 68 -3.58 -5.92 23.39
C ASP A 68 -4.40 -4.85 22.62
N PRO A 69 -5.56 -4.43 23.16
CA PRO A 69 -6.47 -3.51 22.49
C PRO A 69 -5.85 -2.14 22.19
N ASP A 70 -4.97 -1.64 23.07
CA ASP A 70 -4.29 -0.36 22.92
C ASP A 70 -3.28 -0.38 21.78
N TRP A 71 -2.52 -1.48 21.63
CA TRP A 71 -1.67 -1.66 20.47
C TRP A 71 -2.50 -1.80 19.18
N PHE A 72 -3.56 -2.61 19.22
CA PHE A 72 -4.40 -2.86 18.04
C PHE A 72 -5.09 -1.59 17.52
N SER A 73 -5.57 -0.74 18.43
CA SER A 73 -6.25 0.51 18.09
C SER A 73 -5.33 1.55 17.41
N ARG A 74 -4.01 1.47 17.62
CA ARG A 74 -3.01 2.28 16.91
C ARG A 74 -2.50 1.60 15.63
N PHE A 75 -2.39 0.27 15.66
CA PHE A 75 -1.94 -0.52 14.53
C PHE A 75 -2.84 -0.36 13.31
N VAL A 76 -4.17 -0.46 13.46
CA VAL A 76 -5.10 -0.41 12.31
C VAL A 76 -5.10 0.95 11.57
N PRO A 77 -5.19 2.11 12.26
CA PRO A 77 -5.02 3.41 11.61
C PRO A 77 -3.67 3.58 10.92
N TRP A 78 -2.59 3.10 11.55
CA TRP A 78 -1.26 3.12 10.93
C TRP A 78 -1.18 2.20 9.72
N LEU A 79 -1.77 1.01 9.79
CA LEU A 79 -1.83 0.08 8.67
C LEU A 79 -2.53 0.74 7.47
N ARG A 80 -3.56 1.54 7.73
CA ARG A 80 -4.27 2.30 6.70
C ARG A 80 -3.48 3.49 6.14
N SER A 81 -2.89 4.31 7.01
CA SER A 81 -2.37 5.65 6.66
C SER A 81 -0.85 5.76 6.64
N GLY A 82 -0.13 4.86 7.31
CA GLY A 82 1.33 4.76 7.29
C GLY A 82 1.79 3.69 6.30
N ALA A 83 1.31 2.45 6.47
CA ALA A 83 1.65 1.35 5.57
C ALA A 83 0.84 1.33 4.26
N MET A 84 -0.15 2.22 4.11
CA MET A 84 -1.02 2.36 2.93
C MET A 84 -1.80 1.10 2.55
N MET A 85 -2.07 0.22 3.52
CA MET A 85 -2.77 -1.04 3.30
C MET A 85 -4.28 -0.84 3.38
N ARG A 86 -4.93 -0.84 2.21
CA ARG A 86 -6.38 -0.69 2.09
C ARG A 86 -7.15 -1.88 2.64
N SER A 87 -7.14 -3.02 1.94
CA SER A 87 -8.02 -4.15 2.27
C SER A 87 -7.69 -4.77 3.63
N ALA A 88 -6.40 -4.90 3.95
CA ALA A 88 -5.96 -5.46 5.22
C ALA A 88 -6.43 -4.62 6.43
N SER A 89 -6.42 -3.29 6.34
CA SER A 89 -6.89 -2.44 7.44
C SER A 89 -8.41 -2.53 7.64
N VAL A 90 -9.19 -2.61 6.56
CA VAL A 90 -10.65 -2.79 6.65
C VAL A 90 -10.98 -4.15 7.27
N VAL A 91 -10.38 -5.24 6.80
CA VAL A 91 -10.59 -6.58 7.36
C VAL A 91 -10.14 -6.63 8.82
N ALA A 92 -8.97 -6.08 9.15
CA ALA A 92 -8.49 -6.02 10.53
C ALA A 92 -9.49 -5.28 11.42
N ALA A 93 -9.96 -4.10 11.01
CA ALA A 93 -10.91 -3.33 11.79
C ALA A 93 -12.20 -4.09 12.08
N LEU A 94 -12.76 -4.78 11.08
CA LEU A 94 -14.03 -5.51 11.22
C LEU A 94 -13.87 -6.78 12.07
N GLU A 95 -12.87 -7.60 11.81
CA GLU A 95 -12.62 -8.82 12.59
C GLU A 95 -12.18 -8.51 14.02
N GLY A 96 -11.34 -7.48 14.19
CA GLY A 96 -10.94 -7.00 15.51
C GLY A 96 -12.14 -6.45 16.29
N ALA A 97 -13.02 -5.67 15.64
CA ALA A 97 -14.25 -5.20 16.26
C ALA A 97 -15.16 -6.36 16.69
N ARG A 98 -15.27 -7.41 15.86
CA ARG A 98 -16.04 -8.62 16.19
C ARG A 98 -15.48 -9.32 17.43
N ALA A 99 -14.18 -9.53 17.48
CA ALA A 99 -13.50 -10.17 18.61
C ALA A 99 -13.62 -9.34 19.89
N GLN A 100 -13.42 -8.02 19.81
CA GLN A 100 -13.56 -7.11 20.93
C GLN A 100 -14.99 -7.06 21.46
N VAL A 101 -16.01 -7.04 20.59
CA VAL A 101 -17.42 -7.11 21.02
C VAL A 101 -17.72 -8.41 21.74
N ALA A 102 -17.24 -9.54 21.24
CA ALA A 102 -17.42 -10.84 21.89
C ALA A 102 -16.72 -10.93 23.26
N ALA A 103 -15.63 -10.19 23.45
CA ALA A 103 -14.88 -10.09 24.70
C ALA A 103 -15.28 -8.87 25.57
N GLU A 104 -16.35 -8.16 25.22
CA GLU A 104 -16.84 -6.97 25.93
C GLU A 104 -15.82 -5.80 26.04
N ILE A 105 -14.89 -5.72 25.09
CA ILE A 105 -13.85 -4.68 25.01
C ILE A 105 -14.38 -3.47 24.21
N PRO A 106 -14.37 -2.24 24.77
CA PRO A 106 -14.82 -1.04 24.07
C PRO A 106 -13.77 -0.50 23.07
N GLY A 107 -14.16 0.50 22.27
CA GLY A 107 -13.24 1.28 21.43
C GLY A 107 -13.24 0.95 19.92
N SER A 108 -13.79 -0.20 19.53
CA SER A 108 -13.79 -0.67 18.13
C SER A 108 -14.47 0.26 17.11
N ARG A 109 -15.42 1.12 17.53
CA ARG A 109 -16.05 2.13 16.66
C ARG A 109 -15.02 3.06 16.01
N ALA A 110 -14.08 3.58 16.81
CA ALA A 110 -13.08 4.53 16.35
C ALA A 110 -12.10 3.85 15.37
N VAL A 111 -11.73 2.59 15.66
CA VAL A 111 -10.87 1.78 14.80
C VAL A 111 -11.51 1.53 13.43
N VAL A 112 -12.81 1.18 13.39
CA VAL A 112 -13.56 0.99 12.14
C VAL A 112 -13.62 2.29 11.33
N ASN A 113 -13.98 3.43 11.96
CA ASN A 113 -14.02 4.72 11.26
C ASN A 113 -12.64 5.10 10.69
N ALA A 114 -11.56 4.90 11.46
CA ALA A 114 -10.21 5.25 11.04
C ALA A 114 -9.67 4.39 9.88
N ALA A 115 -10.09 3.13 9.78
CA ALA A 115 -9.69 2.24 8.69
C ALA A 115 -10.30 2.64 7.34
N LEU A 116 -11.53 3.17 7.35
CA LEU A 116 -12.26 3.59 6.15
C LEU A 116 -11.80 4.99 5.74
N GLN A 117 -11.18 5.17 4.58
CA GLN A 117 -10.67 6.47 4.10
C GLN A 117 -11.09 6.80 2.66
N ARG A 118 -11.75 5.90 1.94
CA ARG A 118 -12.35 6.16 0.62
C ARG A 118 -13.85 5.92 0.66
N ALA A 119 -14.59 6.67 -0.13
CA ALA A 119 -16.05 6.67 -0.07
C ALA A 119 -16.70 5.36 -0.59
N ASP A 120 -15.98 4.52 -1.32
CA ASP A 120 -16.43 3.16 -1.65
C ASP A 120 -16.28 2.16 -0.48
N GLU A 121 -15.42 2.46 0.50
CA GLU A 121 -15.05 1.51 1.56
C GLU A 121 -16.15 1.25 2.59
N PRO A 122 -17.03 2.19 2.98
CA PRO A 122 -18.21 1.88 3.78
C PRO A 122 -19.09 0.80 3.15
N GLY A 123 -19.26 0.83 1.82
CA GLY A 123 -20.00 -0.19 1.07
C GLY A 123 -19.27 -1.53 1.04
N GLU A 124 -17.97 -1.52 0.75
CA GLU A 124 -17.13 -2.74 0.78
C GLU A 124 -17.09 -3.38 2.18
N ALA A 125 -17.04 -2.57 3.24
CA ALA A 125 -17.05 -3.06 4.62
C ALA A 125 -18.37 -3.76 4.97
N LEU A 126 -19.51 -3.20 4.53
CA LEU A 126 -20.81 -3.86 4.69
C LEU A 126 -20.89 -5.14 3.84
N ALA A 127 -20.45 -5.10 2.59
CA ALA A 127 -20.43 -6.28 1.73
C ALA A 127 -19.62 -7.43 2.37
N TYR A 128 -18.39 -7.12 2.82
CA TYR A 128 -17.55 -8.06 3.54
C TYR A 128 -18.26 -8.64 4.76
N TRP A 129 -18.86 -7.78 5.60
CA TRP A 129 -19.54 -8.22 6.82
C TRP A 129 -20.73 -9.13 6.50
N LEU A 130 -21.59 -8.72 5.58
CA LEU A 130 -22.80 -9.46 5.21
C LEU A 130 -22.45 -10.84 4.65
N THR A 131 -21.43 -10.92 3.78
CA THR A 131 -20.96 -12.19 3.22
C THR A 131 -20.36 -13.11 4.29
N ARG A 132 -19.64 -12.55 5.28
CA ARG A 132 -18.86 -13.37 6.22
C ARG A 132 -19.57 -13.71 7.53
N HIS A 133 -20.35 -12.78 8.05
CA HIS A 133 -20.96 -12.82 9.39
C HIS A 133 -22.49 -12.69 9.36
N GLY A 134 -23.08 -12.45 8.18
CA GLY A 134 -24.53 -12.30 8.02
C GLY A 134 -25.05 -10.91 8.40
N ARG A 135 -26.37 -10.81 8.62
CA ARG A 135 -27.08 -9.52 8.75
C ARG A 135 -26.90 -8.83 10.10
N ALA A 136 -26.49 -9.56 11.13
CA ALA A 136 -26.31 -9.00 12.47
C ALA A 136 -25.04 -8.14 12.51
N LEU A 137 -25.22 -6.82 12.57
CA LEU A 137 -24.12 -5.84 12.62
C LEU A 137 -23.94 -5.31 14.04
N PRO A 138 -22.80 -5.59 14.71
CA PRO A 138 -22.51 -5.06 16.03
C PRO A 138 -22.56 -3.53 16.04
N LYS A 139 -23.07 -2.97 17.14
CA LYS A 139 -23.27 -1.52 17.31
C LYS A 139 -21.99 -0.69 17.04
N PRO A 140 -20.78 -1.09 17.48
CA PRO A 140 -19.56 -0.36 17.16
C PRO A 140 -19.21 -0.38 15.66
N VAL A 141 -19.42 -1.51 14.98
CA VAL A 141 -19.18 -1.65 13.54
C VAL A 141 -20.15 -0.77 12.77
N LYS A 142 -21.46 -0.87 13.06
CA LYS A 142 -22.50 -0.03 12.45
C LYS A 142 -22.18 1.45 12.57
N ARG A 143 -21.82 1.90 13.78
CA ARG A 143 -21.51 3.31 14.06
C ARG A 143 -20.19 3.76 13.44
N GLY A 144 -19.17 2.90 13.37
CA GLY A 144 -17.91 3.25 12.73
C GLY A 144 -18.06 3.43 11.22
N ILE A 145 -18.85 2.59 10.57
CA ILE A 145 -19.21 2.74 9.14
C ILE A 145 -20.05 4.01 8.92
N ALA A 146 -21.00 4.29 9.82
CA ALA A 146 -21.80 5.52 9.76
C ALA A 146 -20.92 6.79 9.85
N ASP A 147 -19.97 6.83 10.79
CA ASP A 147 -19.04 7.96 10.93
C ASP A 147 -18.18 8.16 9.68
N ALA A 148 -17.73 7.05 9.08
CA ALA A 148 -16.98 7.10 7.83
C ALA A 148 -17.85 7.63 6.67
N ALA A 149 -19.12 7.22 6.57
CA ALA A 149 -20.05 7.75 5.57
C ALA A 149 -20.23 9.27 5.73
N VAL A 150 -20.43 9.76 6.96
CA VAL A 150 -20.54 11.20 7.26
C VAL A 150 -19.29 11.98 6.82
N ARG A 151 -18.09 11.40 7.00
CA ARG A 151 -16.85 12.05 6.60
C ARG A 151 -16.58 11.99 5.10
N LEU A 152 -16.90 10.86 4.47
CA LEU A 152 -16.44 10.54 3.11
C LEU A 152 -17.47 10.86 2.02
N TYR A 153 -18.76 10.93 2.37
CA TYR A 153 -19.82 11.17 1.38
C TYR A 153 -19.95 12.66 1.08
N THR A 154 -19.61 12.98 -0.15
CA THR A 154 -19.66 14.28 -0.80
C THR A 154 -20.29 14.12 -2.18
N GLU A 155 -20.70 15.23 -2.82
CA GLU A 155 -21.21 15.19 -4.20
C GLU A 155 -20.19 14.55 -5.16
N ARG A 156 -18.90 14.92 -5.03
CA ARG A 156 -17.82 14.36 -5.85
C ARG A 156 -17.66 12.86 -5.65
N SER A 157 -17.72 12.38 -4.41
CA SER A 157 -17.58 10.95 -4.14
C SER A 157 -18.79 10.15 -4.60
N LEU A 158 -20.01 10.72 -4.52
CA LEU A 158 -21.21 10.09 -5.05
C LEU A 158 -21.06 9.87 -6.56
N LEU A 159 -20.68 10.91 -7.30
CA LEU A 159 -20.42 10.81 -8.75
C LEU A 159 -19.35 9.78 -9.10
N LYS A 160 -18.30 9.70 -8.29
CA LYS A 160 -17.14 8.85 -8.58
C LYS A 160 -17.33 7.38 -8.20
N TYR A 161 -18.03 7.10 -7.10
CA TYR A 161 -18.04 5.78 -6.46
C TYR A 161 -19.43 5.13 -6.39
N ASP A 162 -20.53 5.87 -6.56
CA ASP A 162 -21.90 5.31 -6.51
C ASP A 162 -22.44 5.00 -7.92
N SER A 163 -21.92 3.93 -8.52
CA SER A 163 -22.40 3.43 -9.81
C SER A 163 -23.59 2.48 -9.65
N VAL A 164 -24.47 2.41 -10.65
CA VAL A 164 -25.63 1.49 -10.65
C VAL A 164 -25.22 0.02 -10.55
N GLY A 165 -24.03 -0.34 -11.03
CA GLY A 165 -23.47 -1.70 -10.95
C GLY A 165 -22.76 -2.03 -9.64
N SER A 166 -22.71 -1.11 -8.67
CA SER A 166 -22.05 -1.37 -7.38
C SER A 166 -22.89 -2.33 -6.52
N GLN A 167 -22.23 -3.33 -5.92
CA GLN A 167 -22.89 -4.35 -5.08
C GLN A 167 -23.57 -3.75 -3.85
N VAL A 168 -22.91 -2.77 -3.23
CA VAL A 168 -23.46 -1.98 -2.12
C VAL A 168 -23.30 -0.52 -2.51
N ARG A 169 -24.42 0.18 -2.63
CA ARG A 169 -24.49 1.59 -3.02
C ARG A 169 -24.51 2.50 -1.80
N PHE A 170 -24.32 3.80 -2.00
CA PHE A 170 -24.32 4.77 -0.90
C PHE A 170 -25.66 4.75 -0.13
N GLY A 171 -26.77 4.61 -0.86
CA GLY A 171 -28.10 4.46 -0.24
C GLY A 171 -28.20 3.24 0.69
N ASP A 172 -27.62 2.09 0.32
CA ASP A 172 -27.62 0.90 1.16
C ASP A 172 -26.83 1.13 2.47
N VAL A 173 -25.70 1.84 2.37
CA VAL A 173 -24.89 2.20 3.55
C VAL A 173 -25.70 3.10 4.48
N ILE A 174 -26.39 4.10 3.93
CA ILE A 174 -27.22 5.03 4.70
C ILE A 174 -28.38 4.29 5.38
N ASP A 175 -29.09 3.43 4.65
CA ASP A 175 -30.22 2.64 5.17
C ASP A 175 -29.80 1.68 6.29
N LEU A 176 -28.65 1.01 6.16
CA LEU A 176 -28.21 0.01 7.14
C LEU A 176 -27.57 0.63 8.38
N THR A 177 -26.88 1.77 8.22
CA THR A 177 -26.08 2.36 9.29
C THR A 177 -26.75 3.55 9.99
N HIS A 178 -27.72 4.19 9.34
CA HIS A 178 -28.43 5.40 9.81
C HIS A 178 -27.46 6.49 10.33
N PRO A 179 -26.57 7.00 9.46
CA PRO A 179 -25.65 8.06 9.85
C PRO A 179 -26.38 9.34 10.23
N THR A 180 -25.90 10.00 11.28
CA THR A 180 -26.38 11.34 11.66
C THR A 180 -25.67 12.37 10.80
N VAL A 181 -26.45 13.12 10.02
CA VAL A 181 -25.92 14.16 9.11
C VAL A 181 -25.30 15.30 9.90
N ARG A 182 -24.23 15.90 9.36
CA ARG A 182 -23.52 17.02 10.01
C ARG A 182 -24.18 18.38 9.78
N ASP A 183 -24.88 18.53 8.67
CA ASP A 183 -25.52 19.78 8.23
C ASP A 183 -26.67 19.48 7.24
N GLU A 184 -27.49 20.49 6.95
CA GLU A 184 -28.65 20.37 6.04
C GLU A 184 -28.24 19.93 4.62
N ARG A 185 -27.12 20.46 4.10
CA ARG A 185 -26.63 20.11 2.75
C ARG A 185 -26.22 18.64 2.66
N GLN A 186 -25.65 18.06 3.71
CA GLN A 186 -25.38 16.63 3.77
C GLN A 186 -26.68 15.82 3.91
N GLY A 187 -27.68 16.35 4.60
CA GLY A 187 -29.05 15.82 4.59
C GLY A 187 -29.61 15.71 3.17
N ASP A 188 -29.48 16.76 2.37
CA ASP A 188 -29.86 16.77 0.95
C ASP A 188 -29.11 15.71 0.15
N LEU A 189 -27.79 15.62 0.33
CA LEU A 189 -26.96 14.62 -0.35
C LEU A 189 -27.40 13.19 -0.01
N PHE A 190 -27.69 12.91 1.27
CA PHE A 190 -28.07 11.56 1.71
C PHE A 190 -29.47 11.20 1.21
N ARG A 191 -30.41 12.15 1.23
CA ARG A 191 -31.73 11.97 0.60
C ARG A 191 -31.59 11.68 -0.89
N HIS A 192 -30.79 12.46 -1.61
CA HIS A 192 -30.56 12.23 -3.04
C HIS A 192 -29.91 10.85 -3.32
N ALA A 193 -28.96 10.41 -2.49
CA ALA A 193 -28.37 9.08 -2.61
C ALA A 193 -29.39 7.94 -2.37
N LEU A 194 -30.31 8.13 -1.41
CA LEU A 194 -31.42 7.21 -1.17
C LEU A 194 -32.42 7.20 -2.33
N ASP A 195 -32.75 8.36 -2.88
CA ASP A 195 -33.66 8.48 -4.02
C ASP A 195 -33.09 7.78 -5.25
N ARG A 196 -31.80 7.96 -5.53
CA ARG A 196 -31.06 7.21 -6.57
C ARG A 196 -31.00 5.71 -6.34
N ARG A 197 -31.00 5.27 -5.08
CA ARG A 197 -30.96 3.84 -4.72
C ARG A 197 -32.33 3.19 -4.91
N HIS A 198 -33.38 3.87 -4.49
CA HIS A 198 -34.76 3.39 -4.49
C HIS A 198 -35.56 3.81 -5.73
N SER A 199 -34.89 4.40 -6.72
CA SER A 199 -35.49 4.88 -7.97
C SER A 199 -36.68 5.84 -7.73
N ARG A 200 -36.52 6.76 -6.80
CA ARG A 200 -37.52 7.80 -6.49
C ARG A 200 -37.29 9.01 -7.38
N ASP A 201 -38.37 9.56 -7.93
CA ASP A 201 -38.34 10.67 -8.88
C ASP A 201 -38.38 12.05 -8.21
N ASN A 202 -37.62 12.22 -7.12
CA ASN A 202 -37.53 13.50 -6.43
C ASN A 202 -36.55 14.43 -7.19
N PRO A 203 -36.85 15.73 -7.28
CA PRO A 203 -35.96 16.68 -7.93
C PRO A 203 -34.63 16.80 -7.18
N LEU A 204 -33.55 17.06 -7.93
CA LEU A 204 -32.24 17.31 -7.34
C LEU A 204 -32.28 18.55 -6.43
N PRO A 205 -31.86 18.45 -5.15
CA PRO A 205 -31.82 19.60 -4.26
C PRO A 205 -30.88 20.71 -4.76
N ALA A 206 -31.34 21.96 -4.72
CA ALA A 206 -30.59 23.13 -5.18
C ALA A 206 -29.26 23.38 -4.43
N SER A 207 -29.11 22.81 -3.23
CA SER A 207 -27.88 22.87 -2.44
C SER A 207 -26.74 22.02 -3.03
N LEU A 208 -27.05 21.06 -3.90
CA LEU A 208 -26.12 20.12 -4.52
C LEU A 208 -25.62 20.64 -5.87
N ARG A 209 -24.84 21.72 -5.81
CA ARG A 209 -24.39 22.48 -6.99
C ARG A 209 -23.53 21.68 -7.97
N MET A 210 -22.69 20.77 -7.48
CA MET A 210 -21.84 19.95 -8.35
C MET A 210 -22.68 18.93 -9.10
N LEU A 211 -23.66 18.33 -8.45
CA LEU A 211 -24.61 17.44 -9.11
C LEU A 211 -25.46 18.19 -10.14
N ALA A 212 -25.89 19.43 -9.83
CA ALA A 212 -26.63 20.25 -10.77
C ALA A 212 -25.80 20.62 -12.00
N ALA A 213 -24.53 21.02 -11.79
CA ALA A 213 -23.59 21.27 -12.88
C ALA A 213 -23.33 20.00 -13.70
N ARG A 214 -23.26 18.83 -13.05
CA ARG A 214 -23.12 17.54 -13.73
C ARG A 214 -24.33 17.25 -14.62
N ASP A 215 -25.54 17.38 -14.10
CA ASP A 215 -26.76 17.10 -14.85
C ASP A 215 -26.90 18.03 -16.06
N ALA A 216 -26.55 19.31 -15.90
CA ALA A 216 -26.51 20.27 -17.00
C ALA A 216 -25.56 19.83 -18.13
N LEU A 217 -24.35 19.34 -17.80
CA LEU A 217 -23.44 18.79 -18.80
C LEU A 217 -23.99 17.50 -19.44
N MET A 218 -24.57 16.59 -18.65
CA MET A 218 -25.11 15.34 -19.17
C MET A 218 -26.29 15.57 -20.13
N ALA A 219 -27.04 16.66 -19.96
CA ALA A 219 -28.15 17.05 -20.83
C ALA A 219 -27.71 17.63 -22.20
N LEU A 220 -26.44 17.99 -22.37
CA LEU A 220 -25.96 18.53 -23.65
C LEU A 220 -26.06 17.48 -24.78
N PRO A 221 -26.54 17.87 -25.98
CA PRO A 221 -26.47 17.05 -27.18
C PRO A 221 -25.04 16.59 -27.46
N VAL A 222 -24.87 15.37 -27.99
CA VAL A 222 -23.55 14.74 -28.18
C VAL A 222 -22.61 15.62 -29.01
N GLU A 223 -23.17 16.31 -29.99
CA GLU A 223 -22.49 17.17 -30.95
C GLU A 223 -21.82 18.37 -30.28
N GLN A 224 -22.40 18.88 -29.19
CA GLN A 224 -21.90 20.07 -28.46
C GLN A 224 -20.88 19.70 -27.36
N ARG A 225 -20.76 18.41 -26.99
CA ARG A 225 -19.92 17.99 -25.85
C ARG A 225 -18.43 18.22 -26.05
N ARG A 226 -17.97 18.26 -27.30
CA ARG A 226 -16.57 18.51 -27.65
C ARG A 226 -16.15 19.96 -27.42
N GLU A 227 -17.10 20.89 -27.50
CA GLU A 227 -16.86 22.33 -27.31
C GLU A 227 -16.59 22.65 -25.83
N VAL A 228 -17.12 21.84 -24.91
CA VAL A 228 -16.87 21.97 -23.46
C VAL A 228 -15.44 21.51 -23.14
N SER A 229 -14.54 22.48 -23.06
CA SER A 229 -13.10 22.29 -22.82
C SER A 229 -12.55 23.11 -21.65
N ASP A 230 -13.37 23.96 -21.02
CA ASP A 230 -12.96 24.75 -19.85
C ASP A 230 -12.78 23.86 -18.61
N PRO A 231 -11.55 23.78 -18.04
CA PRO A 231 -11.29 23.01 -16.83
C PRO A 231 -12.15 23.42 -15.62
N ALA A 232 -12.53 24.71 -15.51
CA ALA A 232 -13.35 25.19 -14.40
C ALA A 232 -14.77 24.63 -14.47
N VAL A 233 -15.35 24.57 -15.68
CA VAL A 233 -16.68 23.98 -15.92
C VAL A 233 -16.66 22.47 -15.63
N LEU A 234 -15.67 21.75 -16.15
CA LEU A 234 -15.51 20.31 -15.91
C LEU A 234 -15.26 20.01 -14.42
N GLY A 235 -14.45 20.83 -13.75
CA GLY A 235 -14.17 20.72 -12.32
C GLY A 235 -15.40 20.97 -11.45
N ALA A 236 -16.21 21.99 -11.77
CA ALA A 236 -17.45 22.30 -11.07
C ALA A 236 -18.48 21.15 -11.17
N ALA A 237 -18.48 20.42 -12.29
CA ALA A 237 -19.30 19.22 -12.52
C ALA A 237 -18.67 17.92 -11.98
N GLY A 238 -17.53 17.98 -11.30
CA GLY A 238 -16.83 16.81 -10.78
C GLY A 238 -16.41 15.81 -11.87
N MET A 239 -16.21 16.27 -13.10
CA MET A 239 -15.87 15.42 -14.25
C MET A 239 -14.47 14.81 -14.06
N THR A 240 -14.38 13.47 -14.03
CA THR A 240 -13.11 12.76 -14.13
C THR A 240 -12.76 12.50 -15.59
N TRP A 241 -11.51 12.13 -15.89
CA TRP A 241 -11.12 11.79 -17.25
C TRP A 241 -11.90 10.57 -17.78
N GLU A 242 -12.21 9.58 -16.93
CA GLU A 242 -13.04 8.42 -17.30
C GLU A 242 -14.46 8.86 -17.66
N ALA A 243 -15.04 9.74 -16.84
CA ALA A 243 -16.38 10.26 -17.05
C ALA A 243 -16.45 11.15 -18.30
N LEU A 244 -15.41 11.92 -18.58
CA LEU A 244 -15.27 12.76 -19.77
C LEU A 244 -15.18 11.90 -21.03
N ALA A 245 -14.34 10.87 -21.02
CA ALA A 245 -14.17 9.93 -22.13
C ALA A 245 -15.51 9.26 -22.50
N GLY A 246 -16.23 8.74 -21.50
CA GLY A 246 -17.55 8.13 -21.72
C GLY A 246 -18.61 9.13 -22.20
N TRP A 247 -18.62 10.35 -21.66
CA TRP A 247 -19.61 11.38 -22.00
C TRP A 247 -19.39 11.94 -23.41
N ARG A 248 -18.14 12.14 -23.85
CA ARG A 248 -17.80 12.61 -25.21
C ARG A 248 -18.01 11.54 -26.31
N GLN A 249 -18.15 10.26 -25.93
CA GLN A 249 -18.31 9.13 -26.87
C GLN A 249 -17.22 9.10 -27.96
N GLY A 250 -15.98 9.40 -27.58
CA GLY A 250 -14.85 9.48 -28.52
C GLY A 250 -13.50 9.30 -27.83
N ALA A 251 -12.44 9.26 -28.63
CA ALA A 251 -11.08 9.18 -28.12
C ALA A 251 -10.72 10.44 -27.31
N MET A 252 -9.89 10.28 -26.28
CA MET A 252 -9.31 11.39 -25.54
C MET A 252 -8.13 11.96 -26.34
N ASP A 253 -8.42 12.95 -27.18
CA ASP A 253 -7.41 13.74 -27.89
C ASP A 253 -6.66 14.72 -26.94
N ALA A 254 -5.65 15.42 -27.46
CA ALA A 254 -4.88 16.40 -26.68
C ALA A 254 -5.79 17.41 -25.98
N ALA A 255 -6.72 18.03 -26.70
CA ALA A 255 -7.62 19.04 -26.13
C ALA A 255 -8.51 18.48 -25.01
N ALA A 256 -9.02 17.25 -25.15
CA ALA A 256 -9.76 16.57 -24.09
C ALA A 256 -8.91 16.34 -22.85
N TRP A 257 -7.66 15.86 -23.01
CA TRP A 257 -6.76 15.67 -21.88
C TRP A 257 -6.39 16.99 -21.21
N GLU A 258 -6.00 17.99 -21.98
CA GLU A 258 -5.63 19.32 -21.49
C GLU A 258 -6.77 19.98 -20.71
N SER A 259 -8.03 19.75 -21.11
CA SER A 259 -9.20 20.27 -20.39
C SER A 259 -9.40 19.66 -18.99
N VAL A 260 -8.94 18.43 -18.75
CA VAL A 260 -9.20 17.73 -17.48
C VAL A 260 -7.98 17.65 -16.57
N ILE A 261 -6.77 17.64 -17.13
CA ILE A 261 -5.50 17.57 -16.40
C ILE A 261 -5.42 18.53 -15.20
N PRO A 262 -5.82 19.82 -15.30
CA PRO A 262 -5.76 20.77 -14.17
C PRO A 262 -6.54 20.31 -12.93
N THR A 263 -7.59 19.51 -13.11
CA THR A 263 -8.48 19.03 -12.03
C THR A 263 -8.18 17.59 -11.59
N MET A 264 -7.23 16.93 -12.25
CA MET A 264 -6.85 15.54 -11.96
C MET A 264 -6.07 15.46 -10.64
N GLY A 265 -6.40 14.41 -9.88
CA GLY A 265 -5.62 14.04 -8.70
C GLY A 265 -4.26 13.46 -9.07
N TYR A 266 -3.31 13.56 -8.14
CA TYR A 266 -1.92 13.13 -8.32
C TYR A 266 -1.76 11.73 -8.95
N LEU A 267 -2.42 10.71 -8.36
CA LEU A 267 -2.33 9.33 -8.85
C LEU A 267 -2.98 9.16 -10.24
N ALA A 268 -3.97 9.98 -10.59
CA ALA A 268 -4.58 9.94 -11.91
C ALA A 268 -3.62 10.48 -12.97
N LEU A 269 -2.86 11.54 -12.67
CA LEU A 269 -1.80 12.04 -13.54
C LEU A 269 -0.72 10.98 -13.73
N LEU A 270 -0.21 10.42 -12.63
CA LEU A 270 0.84 9.42 -12.62
C LEU A 270 0.52 8.18 -13.48
N ARG A 271 -0.75 7.76 -13.50
CA ARG A 271 -1.20 6.57 -14.26
C ARG A 271 -1.48 6.83 -15.74
N ASN A 272 -1.55 8.09 -16.16
CA ASN A 272 -1.95 8.48 -17.51
C ASN A 272 -0.83 9.15 -18.33
N LEU A 273 0.40 9.22 -17.81
CA LEU A 273 1.52 9.85 -18.52
C LEU A 273 1.73 9.33 -19.96
N ARG A 274 1.64 8.02 -20.16
CA ARG A 274 1.70 7.41 -21.50
C ARG A 274 0.56 7.89 -22.40
N ASN A 275 -0.65 8.04 -21.85
CA ASN A 275 -1.81 8.46 -22.61
C ASN A 275 -1.68 9.94 -23.02
N PHE A 276 -1.08 10.77 -22.16
CA PHE A 276 -0.78 12.18 -22.48
C PHE A 276 0.19 12.29 -23.66
N ASP A 277 1.25 11.47 -23.67
CA ASP A 277 2.21 11.44 -24.77
C ASP A 277 1.57 10.92 -26.07
N GLN A 278 0.79 9.83 -25.99
CA GLN A 278 0.11 9.26 -27.15
C GLN A 278 -0.93 10.19 -27.76
N ALA A 279 -1.60 11.00 -26.93
CA ALA A 279 -2.56 11.99 -27.40
C ALA A 279 -1.92 13.27 -27.94
N GLY A 280 -0.61 13.47 -27.71
CA GLY A 280 0.10 14.68 -28.13
C GLY A 280 -0.18 15.90 -27.26
N VAL A 281 -0.36 15.72 -25.95
CA VAL A 281 -0.51 16.85 -24.99
C VAL A 281 0.69 17.79 -25.10
N GLY A 282 0.42 19.09 -25.19
CA GLY A 282 1.41 20.14 -25.40
C GLY A 282 2.35 20.33 -24.21
N ASP A 283 3.55 20.85 -24.49
CA ASP A 283 4.64 20.97 -23.52
C ASP A 283 4.26 21.82 -22.29
N ALA A 284 3.51 22.91 -22.47
CA ALA A 284 3.10 23.76 -21.35
C ALA A 284 2.23 23.00 -20.32
N ILE A 285 1.34 22.13 -20.78
CA ILE A 285 0.50 21.30 -19.89
C ILE A 285 1.33 20.15 -19.32
N ALA A 286 2.23 19.57 -20.11
CA ALA A 286 3.16 18.56 -19.62
C ALA A 286 4.07 19.09 -18.51
N ASP A 287 4.58 20.31 -18.63
CA ASP A 287 5.42 20.98 -17.63
C ASP A 287 4.64 21.22 -16.33
N MET A 288 3.36 21.58 -16.42
CA MET A 288 2.49 21.68 -15.25
C MET A 288 2.34 20.31 -14.55
N VAL A 289 2.18 19.22 -15.31
CA VAL A 289 2.12 17.87 -14.75
C VAL A 289 3.46 17.49 -14.10
N ALA A 290 4.58 17.76 -14.77
CA ALA A 290 5.92 17.51 -14.26
C ALA A 290 6.21 18.29 -12.97
N ALA A 291 5.84 19.57 -12.92
CA ALA A 291 5.98 20.41 -11.73
C ALA A 291 5.17 19.85 -10.56
N LYS A 292 3.91 19.45 -10.80
CA LYS A 292 3.06 18.86 -9.75
C LYS A 292 3.58 17.51 -9.26
N LEU A 293 4.06 16.64 -10.15
CA LEU A 293 4.59 15.32 -9.77
C LEU A 293 5.92 15.43 -9.01
N SER A 294 6.71 16.46 -9.27
CA SER A 294 8.00 16.66 -8.59
C SER A 294 7.92 17.61 -7.39
N ASP A 295 6.73 18.12 -7.05
CA ASP A 295 6.53 18.96 -5.87
C ASP A 295 6.54 18.11 -4.59
N PRO A 296 7.38 18.44 -3.58
CA PRO A 296 7.48 17.64 -2.36
C PRO A 296 6.19 17.65 -1.52
N GLY A 297 5.41 18.73 -1.53
CA GLY A 297 4.15 18.82 -0.80
C GLY A 297 3.05 17.96 -1.44
N GLU A 298 2.98 17.95 -2.76
CA GLU A 298 2.11 17.08 -3.54
C GLU A 298 2.48 15.60 -3.37
N VAL A 299 3.77 15.25 -3.44
CA VAL A 299 4.26 13.88 -3.18
C VAL A 299 3.84 13.42 -1.79
N ALA A 300 4.15 14.19 -0.74
CA ALA A 300 3.80 13.85 0.64
C ALA A 300 2.29 13.72 0.85
N THR A 301 1.50 14.65 0.29
CA THR A 301 0.03 14.64 0.40
C THR A 301 -0.56 13.46 -0.36
N SER A 302 0.01 13.08 -1.50
CA SER A 302 -0.49 12.01 -2.36
C SER A 302 -0.41 10.62 -1.72
N ARG A 303 0.54 10.43 -0.78
CA ARG A 303 0.84 9.14 -0.14
C ARG A 303 1.13 8.01 -1.13
N VAL A 304 1.64 8.37 -2.31
CA VAL A 304 1.99 7.42 -3.36
C VAL A 304 3.25 6.66 -2.95
N LEU A 305 3.17 5.33 -2.96
CA LEU A 305 4.31 4.47 -2.64
C LEU A 305 5.40 4.57 -3.72
N PRO A 306 6.70 4.48 -3.36
CA PRO A 306 7.84 4.51 -4.28
C PRO A 306 7.65 3.68 -5.55
N MET A 307 7.10 2.47 -5.41
CA MET A 307 6.86 1.53 -6.50
C MET A 307 5.94 2.06 -7.61
N ARG A 308 5.05 3.02 -7.30
CA ARG A 308 4.17 3.61 -8.31
C ARG A 308 4.92 4.55 -9.25
N PHE A 309 6.00 5.18 -8.79
CA PHE A 309 6.88 5.96 -9.65
C PHE A 309 7.64 5.05 -10.60
N LEU A 310 8.12 3.89 -10.14
CA LEU A 310 8.71 2.88 -11.03
C LEU A 310 7.70 2.38 -12.07
N SER A 311 6.48 2.05 -11.66
CA SER A 311 5.43 1.64 -12.62
C SER A 311 5.17 2.71 -13.69
N ALA A 312 5.11 3.98 -13.28
CA ALA A 312 4.90 5.09 -14.22
C ALA A 312 6.10 5.28 -15.16
N TYR A 313 7.32 5.21 -14.63
CA TYR A 313 8.57 5.32 -15.39
C TYR A 313 8.69 4.21 -16.44
N ASN A 314 8.31 2.98 -16.09
CA ASN A 314 8.29 1.86 -17.02
C ASN A 314 7.19 2.00 -18.09
N ALA A 315 6.03 2.56 -17.72
CA ALA A 315 4.90 2.71 -18.62
C ALA A 315 5.02 3.90 -19.58
N ALA A 316 5.73 4.97 -19.18
CA ALA A 316 5.90 6.20 -19.93
C ALA A 316 7.39 6.47 -20.20
N PRO A 317 8.00 5.85 -21.23
CA PRO A 317 9.44 5.87 -21.44
C PRO A 317 9.99 7.18 -22.02
N SER A 318 9.15 8.20 -22.22
CA SER A 318 9.59 9.48 -22.74
C SER A 318 10.47 10.22 -21.73
N LEU A 319 11.49 10.92 -22.23
CA LEU A 319 12.43 11.69 -21.38
C LEU A 319 11.73 12.79 -20.59
N ARG A 320 10.57 13.26 -21.09
CA ARG A 320 9.69 14.26 -20.47
C ARG A 320 9.34 13.91 -19.01
N TRP A 321 9.14 12.64 -18.70
CA TRP A 321 8.69 12.22 -17.37
C TRP A 321 9.81 11.66 -16.49
N ALA A 322 10.94 11.24 -17.08
CA ALA A 322 12.01 10.56 -16.36
C ALA A 322 12.53 11.37 -15.15
N TYR A 323 12.90 12.63 -15.38
CA TYR A 323 13.45 13.48 -14.31
C TYR A 323 12.40 13.88 -13.25
N PRO A 324 11.17 14.31 -13.61
CA PRO A 324 10.12 14.54 -12.61
C PRO A 324 9.79 13.32 -11.75
N LEU A 325 9.74 12.13 -12.34
CA LEU A 325 9.47 10.89 -11.61
C LEU A 325 10.61 10.50 -10.67
N GLU A 326 11.86 10.71 -11.08
CA GLU A 326 13.02 10.51 -10.20
C GLU A 326 12.98 11.47 -9.01
N ARG A 327 12.70 12.76 -9.24
CA ARG A 327 12.52 13.73 -8.16
C ARG A 327 11.38 13.34 -7.21
N ALA A 328 10.26 12.91 -7.76
CA ALA A 328 9.12 12.44 -6.97
C ALA A 328 9.49 11.25 -6.09
N LEU A 329 10.25 10.28 -6.64
CA LEU A 329 10.77 9.14 -5.89
C LEU A 329 11.72 9.58 -4.77
N GLN A 330 12.63 10.52 -5.03
CA GLN A 330 13.53 11.06 -4.01
C GLN A 330 12.77 11.77 -2.88
N HIS A 331 11.72 12.52 -3.22
CA HIS A 331 10.86 13.17 -2.23
C HIS A 331 10.04 12.18 -1.41
N ALA A 332 9.56 11.08 -2.00
CA ALA A 332 8.92 10.00 -1.23
C ALA A 332 9.92 9.38 -0.24
N LEU A 333 11.15 9.17 -0.69
CA LEU A 333 12.23 8.61 0.13
C LEU A 333 12.90 9.62 1.07
N VAL A 334 12.33 10.82 1.28
CA VAL A 334 12.96 11.84 2.14
C VAL A 334 13.12 11.36 3.59
N ASN A 335 12.15 10.55 4.06
CA ASN A 335 12.17 9.97 5.41
C ASN A 335 13.14 8.79 5.55
N VAL A 336 13.75 8.32 4.45
CA VAL A 336 14.89 7.41 4.54
C VAL A 336 16.03 8.19 5.20
N PRO A 337 16.53 7.73 6.34
CA PRO A 337 17.61 8.42 7.03
C PRO A 337 18.92 8.24 6.26
N ALA A 338 19.83 9.22 6.40
CA ALA A 338 21.21 8.98 5.99
C ALA A 338 21.80 7.88 6.87
N LEU A 339 22.51 6.93 6.26
CA LEU A 339 23.13 5.82 6.98
C LEU A 339 24.65 6.00 7.00
N ASP A 340 25.19 6.38 8.15
CA ASP A 340 26.64 6.56 8.36
C ASP A 340 27.38 5.22 8.33
N GLY A 341 28.64 5.18 7.92
CA GLY A 341 29.43 3.94 7.88
C GLY A 341 29.07 3.00 6.72
N ARG A 342 29.56 1.76 6.81
CA ARG A 342 29.49 0.72 5.78
C ARG A 342 28.22 -0.13 5.91
N THR A 343 27.45 -0.18 4.83
CA THR A 343 26.19 -0.95 4.77
C THR A 343 26.29 -2.04 3.70
N LEU A 344 26.11 -3.30 4.10
CA LEU A 344 25.88 -4.40 3.15
C LEU A 344 24.39 -4.50 2.85
N ILE A 345 24.00 -4.46 1.58
CA ILE A 345 22.61 -4.54 1.13
C ILE A 345 22.49 -5.74 0.18
N LEU A 346 21.77 -6.77 0.63
CA LEU A 346 21.54 -8.02 -0.09
C LEU A 346 20.12 -8.01 -0.66
N ILE A 347 20.00 -8.05 -1.98
CA ILE A 347 18.73 -8.06 -2.72
C ILE A 347 18.49 -9.47 -3.24
N ASP A 348 17.43 -10.10 -2.74
CA ASP A 348 17.02 -11.43 -3.17
C ASP A 348 16.35 -11.38 -4.56
N THR A 349 16.85 -12.21 -5.47
CA THR A 349 16.36 -12.35 -6.86
C THR A 349 15.94 -13.79 -7.17
N SER A 350 15.75 -14.61 -6.14
CA SER A 350 15.31 -16.01 -6.24
C SER A 350 13.95 -16.19 -6.94
N GLY A 351 13.60 -17.44 -7.21
CA GLY A 351 12.36 -17.79 -7.92
C GLY A 351 11.10 -17.28 -7.22
N SER A 352 11.05 -17.36 -5.89
CA SER A 352 9.91 -16.90 -5.10
C SER A 352 9.73 -15.37 -5.14
N MET A 353 10.83 -14.65 -5.34
CA MET A 353 10.80 -13.19 -5.53
C MET A 353 10.15 -12.76 -6.87
N GLN A 354 9.85 -13.70 -7.78
CA GLN A 354 9.04 -13.44 -8.97
C GLN A 354 7.54 -13.34 -8.68
N SER A 355 7.10 -13.63 -7.45
CA SER A 355 5.69 -13.50 -7.08
C SER A 355 5.14 -12.10 -7.33
N PRO A 356 3.87 -11.99 -7.78
CA PRO A 356 3.20 -10.70 -7.93
C PRO A 356 3.20 -9.90 -6.62
N PHE A 357 3.69 -8.66 -6.70
CA PHE A 357 3.59 -7.66 -5.64
C PHE A 357 2.40 -6.71 -5.87
N SER A 358 2.00 -6.50 -7.13
CA SER A 358 0.81 -5.73 -7.49
C SER A 358 -0.35 -6.65 -7.90
N LYS A 359 -1.60 -6.19 -7.67
CA LYS A 359 -2.82 -6.92 -8.05
C LYS A 359 -2.90 -7.25 -9.55
N ASP A 360 -2.30 -6.42 -10.40
CA ASP A 360 -2.23 -6.62 -11.85
C ASP A 360 -1.00 -7.43 -12.30
N GLY A 361 -0.15 -7.87 -11.36
CA GLY A 361 1.07 -8.64 -11.65
C GLY A 361 2.18 -7.87 -12.37
N THR A 362 2.01 -6.57 -12.59
CA THR A 362 3.01 -5.74 -13.30
C THR A 362 4.29 -5.50 -12.50
N LEU A 363 4.21 -5.61 -11.16
CA LEU A 363 5.36 -5.55 -10.26
C LEU A 363 5.51 -6.87 -9.53
N ARG A 364 6.76 -7.30 -9.35
CA ARG A 364 7.17 -8.50 -8.63
C ARG A 364 7.82 -8.13 -7.29
N CYS A 365 7.95 -9.08 -6.37
CA CYS A 365 8.61 -8.85 -5.09
C CYS A 365 10.05 -8.34 -5.26
N TRP A 366 10.80 -8.85 -6.25
CA TRP A 366 12.15 -8.36 -6.53
C TRP A 366 12.17 -6.91 -7.04
N ASP A 367 11.15 -6.42 -7.77
CA ASP A 367 11.10 -5.00 -8.17
C ASP A 367 11.08 -4.13 -6.92
N ALA A 368 10.27 -4.56 -5.94
CA ALA A 368 10.09 -3.94 -4.65
C ALA A 368 11.39 -3.95 -3.83
N ALA A 369 12.06 -5.10 -3.74
CA ALA A 369 13.37 -5.25 -3.12
C ALA A 369 14.42 -4.35 -3.79
N THR A 370 14.44 -4.30 -5.13
CA THR A 370 15.47 -3.58 -5.89
C THR A 370 15.34 -2.07 -5.73
N VAL A 371 14.13 -1.52 -5.85
CA VAL A 371 13.87 -0.09 -5.60
C VAL A 371 14.27 0.27 -4.18
N PHE A 372 13.86 -0.54 -3.21
CA PHE A 372 14.17 -0.30 -1.80
C PHE A 372 15.67 -0.37 -1.50
N GLY A 373 16.36 -1.41 -1.99
CA GLY A 373 17.78 -1.61 -1.76
C GLY A 373 18.63 -0.52 -2.41
N LEU A 374 18.28 -0.10 -3.63
CA LEU A 374 19.01 0.97 -4.32
C LEU A 374 18.71 2.36 -3.73
N ALA A 375 17.47 2.60 -3.29
CA ALA A 375 17.13 3.80 -2.51
C ALA A 375 17.95 3.90 -1.22
N LEU A 376 18.08 2.79 -0.50
CA LEU A 376 18.88 2.73 0.72
C LEU A 376 20.37 2.93 0.43
N ALA A 377 20.88 2.32 -0.65
CA ALA A 377 22.26 2.49 -1.09
C ALA A 377 22.58 3.95 -1.43
N ALA A 378 21.65 4.66 -2.05
CA ALA A 378 21.80 6.08 -2.39
C ALA A 378 21.85 7.00 -1.15
N ARG A 379 21.38 6.53 0.01
CA ARG A 379 21.39 7.28 1.29
C ARG A 379 22.48 6.82 2.25
N ALA A 380 23.21 5.76 1.92
CA ALA A 380 24.30 5.24 2.76
C ALA A 380 25.63 5.90 2.40
N GLN A 381 26.45 6.17 3.41
CA GLN A 381 27.80 6.73 3.24
C GLN A 381 28.69 5.80 2.41
N ALA A 382 28.62 4.49 2.67
CA ALA A 382 29.35 3.47 1.91
C ALA A 382 28.50 2.20 1.77
N ALA A 383 27.79 2.06 0.64
CA ALA A 383 26.98 0.87 0.34
C ALA A 383 27.74 -0.19 -0.46
N THR A 384 27.58 -1.46 -0.08
CA THR A 384 27.85 -2.62 -0.93
C THR A 384 26.52 -3.25 -1.29
N VAL A 385 26.08 -3.11 -2.55
CA VAL A 385 24.83 -3.71 -3.04
C VAL A 385 25.16 -5.04 -3.70
N VAL A 386 24.45 -6.09 -3.31
CA VAL A 386 24.65 -7.46 -3.79
C VAL A 386 23.32 -8.01 -4.26
N SER A 387 23.26 -8.49 -5.50
CA SER A 387 22.17 -9.36 -5.93
C SER A 387 22.49 -10.80 -5.54
N PHE A 388 21.52 -11.53 -4.99
CA PHE A 388 21.73 -12.93 -4.63
C PHE A 388 20.52 -13.83 -4.94
N SER A 389 20.83 -15.13 -5.02
CA SER A 389 19.92 -16.26 -5.15
C SER A 389 20.70 -17.54 -4.75
N ASN A 390 20.93 -18.52 -5.63
CA ASN A 390 21.92 -19.59 -5.48
C ASN A 390 23.37 -19.15 -5.82
N ALA A 391 23.51 -18.02 -6.52
CA ALA A 391 24.76 -17.31 -6.74
C ALA A 391 24.60 -15.86 -6.27
N SER A 392 25.71 -15.15 -6.11
CA SER A 392 25.68 -13.75 -5.67
C SER A 392 26.69 -12.90 -6.44
N ARG A 393 26.37 -11.63 -6.66
CA ARG A 393 27.27 -10.68 -7.34
C ARG A 393 27.05 -9.26 -6.82
N VAL A 394 28.15 -8.56 -6.59
CA VAL A 394 28.13 -7.12 -6.29
C VAL A 394 27.58 -6.36 -7.50
N PHE A 395 26.55 -5.55 -7.26
CA PHE A 395 26.04 -4.57 -8.21
C PHE A 395 26.84 -3.27 -8.05
N PRO A 396 27.62 -2.86 -9.06
CA PRO A 396 28.46 -1.67 -8.96
C PRO A 396 27.55 -0.43 -8.89
N THR A 397 27.81 0.44 -7.92
CA THR A 397 27.16 1.74 -7.81
C THR A 397 27.81 2.72 -8.79
N THR A 398 27.00 3.55 -9.43
CA THR A 398 27.48 4.62 -10.32
C THR A 398 27.17 5.95 -9.66
N ALA A 399 28.18 6.79 -9.45
CA ALA A 399 28.00 8.11 -8.85
C ALA A 399 27.06 8.97 -9.71
N GLY A 400 26.05 9.57 -9.09
CA GLY A 400 25.07 10.43 -9.76
C GLY A 400 23.98 9.69 -10.57
N GLU A 401 23.96 8.35 -10.56
CA GLU A 401 22.90 7.58 -11.22
C GLU A 401 21.57 7.69 -10.46
N SER A 402 20.50 7.98 -11.18
CA SER A 402 19.13 7.99 -10.64
C SER A 402 18.70 6.59 -10.19
N VAL A 403 17.92 6.50 -9.10
CA VAL A 403 17.45 5.20 -8.59
C VAL A 403 16.64 4.45 -9.66
N LEU A 404 15.78 5.15 -10.41
CA LEU A 404 14.99 4.53 -11.49
C LEU A 404 15.86 3.95 -12.61
N ALA A 405 16.93 4.64 -13.01
CA ALA A 405 17.88 4.11 -13.99
C ALA A 405 18.68 2.93 -13.43
N ALA A 406 19.11 2.99 -12.17
CA ALA A 406 19.83 1.91 -11.51
C ALA A 406 18.97 0.64 -11.41
N VAL A 407 17.66 0.76 -11.15
CA VAL A 407 16.71 -0.38 -11.17
C VAL A 407 16.64 -1.00 -12.57
N ARG A 408 16.55 -0.17 -13.62
CA ARG A 408 16.57 -0.67 -15.01
C ARG A 408 17.90 -1.36 -15.33
N ARG A 409 19.04 -0.79 -14.94
CA ARG A 409 20.37 -1.41 -15.12
C ARG A 409 20.52 -2.71 -14.34
N PHE A 410 19.95 -2.79 -13.14
CA PHE A 410 19.91 -4.03 -12.36
C PHE A 410 19.16 -5.13 -13.11
N LYS A 411 17.99 -4.79 -13.68
CA LYS A 411 17.18 -5.69 -14.51
C LYS A 411 17.91 -6.14 -15.78
N ASP A 412 18.36 -5.19 -16.58
CA ASP A 412 18.85 -5.46 -17.93
C ASP A 412 20.32 -5.92 -17.93
N GLY A 413 21.06 -5.65 -16.85
CA GLY A 413 22.48 -5.96 -16.70
C GLY A 413 22.81 -7.38 -16.24
N GLY A 414 21.81 -8.28 -16.17
CA GLY A 414 22.03 -9.69 -15.84
C GLY A 414 22.34 -9.95 -14.36
N TYR A 415 21.67 -9.23 -13.44
CA TYR A 415 21.77 -9.46 -11.99
C TYR A 415 20.73 -10.45 -11.44
N PHE A 416 20.15 -11.29 -12.29
CA PHE A 416 19.21 -12.35 -11.92
C PHE A 416 19.90 -13.69 -12.12
N TYR A 417 20.13 -14.41 -11.04
CA TYR A 417 20.88 -15.66 -11.05
C TYR A 417 19.98 -16.79 -10.60
N GLY A 418 19.94 -17.92 -11.31
CA GLY A 418 19.23 -19.13 -10.88
C GLY A 418 17.80 -18.92 -10.35
N MET A 419 17.35 -19.84 -9.47
CA MET A 419 16.01 -19.81 -8.86
C MET A 419 16.00 -20.11 -7.37
N GLY A 420 17.14 -20.49 -6.78
CA GLY A 420 17.23 -20.82 -5.34
C GLY A 420 17.52 -19.61 -4.46
N THR A 421 17.48 -19.82 -3.15
CA THR A 421 17.59 -18.79 -2.10
C THR A 421 18.66 -19.23 -1.09
N ASP A 422 19.91 -18.87 -1.34
CA ASP A 422 21.08 -19.23 -0.51
C ASP A 422 21.58 -18.00 0.26
N THR A 423 20.73 -17.51 1.16
CA THR A 423 20.99 -16.30 1.95
C THR A 423 22.25 -16.41 2.80
N GLU A 424 22.48 -17.57 3.44
CA GLU A 424 23.66 -17.77 4.29
C GLU A 424 24.96 -17.66 3.48
N LYS A 425 25.01 -18.28 2.30
CA LYS A 425 26.19 -18.18 1.43
C LYS A 425 26.44 -16.74 1.01
N ALA A 426 25.41 -16.01 0.61
CA ALA A 426 25.56 -14.62 0.20
C ALA A 426 26.06 -13.72 1.35
N VAL A 427 25.52 -13.89 2.56
CA VAL A 427 25.99 -13.16 3.74
C VAL A 427 27.45 -13.49 4.05
N ARG A 428 27.81 -14.78 4.06
CA ARG A 428 29.18 -15.24 4.36
C ARG A 428 30.20 -14.76 3.32
N GLU A 429 29.82 -14.71 2.05
CA GLU A 429 30.71 -14.32 0.94
C GLU A 429 30.97 -12.81 0.91
N HIS A 430 29.96 -12.00 1.22
CA HIS A 430 30.03 -10.54 1.04
C HIS A 430 30.16 -9.72 2.32
N TYR A 431 29.94 -10.32 3.49
CA TYR A 431 30.21 -9.62 4.75
C TYR A 431 31.71 -9.40 4.93
N ASP A 432 32.12 -8.13 4.98
CA ASP A 432 33.50 -7.71 5.20
C ASP A 432 33.51 -6.53 6.17
N ARG A 433 33.28 -6.80 7.46
CA ARG A 433 33.33 -5.76 8.51
C ARG A 433 32.44 -4.56 8.21
N HIS A 434 31.25 -4.82 7.64
CA HIS A 434 30.22 -3.81 7.49
C HIS A 434 29.64 -3.47 8.86
N ASP A 435 29.30 -2.20 9.07
CA ASP A 435 28.69 -1.70 10.30
C ASP A 435 27.23 -2.16 10.43
N ARG A 436 26.59 -2.53 9.30
CA ARG A 436 25.25 -3.10 9.25
C ARG A 436 25.02 -3.97 8.02
N VAL A 437 24.06 -4.88 8.13
CA VAL A 437 23.60 -5.75 7.04
C VAL A 437 22.09 -5.59 6.85
N VAL A 438 21.65 -5.42 5.61
CA VAL A 438 20.25 -5.33 5.22
C VAL A 438 19.95 -6.43 4.20
N ILE A 439 18.96 -7.28 4.47
CA ILE A 439 18.58 -8.41 3.62
C ILE A 439 17.13 -8.22 3.16
N LEU A 440 16.92 -8.10 1.86
CA LEU A 440 15.60 -7.89 1.23
C LEU A 440 15.14 -9.18 0.60
N THR A 441 14.19 -9.89 1.21
CA THR A 441 13.82 -11.27 0.85
C THR A 441 12.38 -11.60 1.27
N ASP A 442 11.89 -12.78 0.90
CA ASP A 442 10.71 -13.40 1.51
C ASP A 442 11.06 -14.33 2.70
N GLU A 443 12.36 -14.47 3.01
CA GLU A 443 12.94 -15.35 4.05
C GLU A 443 12.81 -16.86 3.79
N GLN A 444 12.49 -17.28 2.56
CA GLN A 444 12.35 -18.71 2.23
C GLN A 444 13.68 -19.30 1.75
N ALA A 445 14.67 -19.30 2.65
CA ALA A 445 15.97 -19.92 2.39
C ALA A 445 15.81 -21.43 2.10
N HIS A 446 16.52 -21.93 1.09
CA HIS A 446 16.54 -23.36 0.72
C HIS A 446 17.35 -24.20 1.69
N TRP A 447 18.47 -23.67 2.18
CA TRP A 447 19.33 -24.35 3.12
C TRP A 447 20.22 -23.35 3.85
N HIS A 448 20.56 -23.66 5.09
CA HIS A 448 21.70 -23.07 5.78
C HIS A 448 22.30 -24.11 6.73
N GLY A 449 23.63 -24.20 6.77
CA GLY A 449 24.40 -25.13 7.62
C GLY A 449 24.70 -24.59 9.01
N ALA A 450 24.58 -23.27 9.18
CA ALA A 450 24.77 -22.58 10.45
C ALA A 450 23.47 -22.49 11.29
N VAL A 451 23.56 -21.90 12.48
CA VAL A 451 22.42 -21.73 13.40
C VAL A 451 21.30 -20.89 12.77
N ASP A 452 21.66 -19.89 11.96
CA ASP A 452 20.79 -19.06 11.12
C ASP A 452 21.59 -18.46 9.94
N VAL A 453 20.91 -17.80 8.99
CA VAL A 453 21.53 -17.25 7.77
C VAL A 453 22.48 -16.07 8.02
N ALA A 454 22.43 -15.46 9.21
CA ALA A 454 23.25 -14.30 9.59
C ALA A 454 24.40 -14.68 10.54
N ALA A 455 24.68 -15.98 10.71
CA ALA A 455 25.69 -16.49 11.64
C ALA A 455 27.12 -16.02 11.35
N ALA A 456 27.43 -15.68 10.09
CA ALA A 456 28.73 -15.11 9.71
C ALA A 456 28.91 -13.65 10.15
N VAL A 457 27.84 -12.97 10.56
CA VAL A 457 27.85 -11.59 11.04
C VAL A 457 28.03 -11.59 12.56
N PRO A 458 28.94 -10.78 13.13
CA PRO A 458 29.09 -10.63 14.58
C PRO A 458 27.77 -10.25 15.28
N ALA A 459 27.60 -10.65 16.54
CA ALA A 459 26.35 -10.48 17.27
C ALA A 459 26.03 -9.01 17.57
N GLU A 460 27.06 -8.19 17.68
CA GLU A 460 27.01 -6.75 17.90
C GLU A 460 26.64 -5.96 16.64
N VAL A 461 26.86 -6.52 15.45
CA VAL A 461 26.54 -5.86 14.18
C VAL A 461 25.04 -6.05 13.88
N PRO A 462 24.27 -4.98 13.66
CA PRO A 462 22.86 -5.08 13.33
C PRO A 462 22.61 -5.71 11.96
N VAL A 463 21.68 -6.66 11.93
CA VAL A 463 21.15 -7.30 10.72
C VAL A 463 19.66 -7.01 10.64
N PHE A 464 19.25 -6.37 9.57
CA PHE A 464 17.87 -6.01 9.28
C PHE A 464 17.36 -6.84 8.10
N THR A 465 16.45 -7.77 8.38
CA THR A 465 15.74 -8.51 7.35
C THR A 465 14.45 -7.79 7.01
N TRP A 466 14.26 -7.41 5.76
CA TRP A 466 12.99 -6.94 5.23
C TRP A 466 12.23 -8.10 4.60
N ASN A 467 11.14 -8.50 5.23
CA ASN A 467 10.25 -9.52 4.73
C ASN A 467 9.20 -8.90 3.79
N LEU A 468 9.16 -9.41 2.55
CA LEU A 468 8.25 -8.93 1.51
C LEU A 468 6.95 -9.74 1.38
N ALA A 469 6.86 -10.89 2.04
CA ALA A 469 5.79 -11.88 1.85
C ALA A 469 4.95 -12.19 3.10
N GLY A 470 5.38 -11.81 4.31
CA GLY A 470 4.65 -12.04 5.56
C GLY A 470 4.49 -13.51 5.96
N TYR A 471 5.44 -14.37 5.59
CA TYR A 471 5.39 -15.79 5.94
C TYR A 471 5.54 -16.01 7.45
N ARG A 472 4.89 -17.06 7.98
CA ARG A 472 4.85 -17.38 9.41
C ARG A 472 6.23 -17.63 10.01
N VAL A 473 7.13 -18.23 9.23
CA VAL A 473 8.47 -18.66 9.65
C VAL A 473 9.53 -17.79 8.96
N GLY A 474 10.52 -17.33 9.73
CA GLY A 474 11.65 -16.52 9.23
C GLY A 474 12.96 -17.28 9.19
N HIS A 475 13.95 -16.71 8.51
CA HIS A 475 15.29 -17.31 8.32
C HIS A 475 16.30 -16.93 9.41
N THR A 476 15.94 -15.97 10.26
CA THR A 476 16.74 -15.48 11.40
C THR A 476 15.86 -15.34 12.63
N PRO A 477 16.37 -15.58 13.85
CA PRO A 477 15.65 -15.26 15.06
C PRO A 477 15.56 -13.73 15.24
N THR A 478 14.42 -13.23 15.70
CA THR A 478 14.27 -11.80 16.03
C THR A 478 14.74 -11.52 17.47
N VAL A 479 16.05 -11.58 17.70
CA VAL A 479 16.67 -11.42 19.02
C VAL A 479 17.95 -10.59 18.94
N GLY A 480 18.25 -9.81 19.99
CA GLY A 480 19.46 -8.98 20.04
C GLY A 480 19.49 -7.95 18.90
N ASN A 481 20.54 -7.99 18.09
CA ASN A 481 20.73 -7.12 16.92
C ASN A 481 20.31 -7.82 15.60
N ARG A 482 19.33 -8.73 15.67
CA ARG A 482 18.68 -9.35 14.51
C ARG A 482 17.23 -8.87 14.48
N HIS A 483 16.89 -8.12 13.44
CA HIS A 483 15.59 -7.45 13.33
C HIS A 483 14.89 -7.88 12.05
N THR A 484 13.56 -7.98 12.10
CA THR A 484 12.73 -8.28 10.94
C THR A 484 11.67 -7.20 10.76
N PHE A 485 11.58 -6.62 9.58
CA PHE A 485 10.58 -5.62 9.18
C PHE A 485 9.71 -6.16 8.06
N GLY A 486 8.61 -5.48 7.83
CA GLY A 486 7.76 -5.71 6.67
C GLY A 486 7.20 -4.39 6.16
N GLY A 487 6.70 -4.42 4.92
CA GLY A 487 6.08 -3.29 4.26
C GLY A 487 7.11 -2.36 3.60
N LEU A 488 6.75 -1.76 2.47
CA LEU A 488 7.65 -0.94 1.65
C LEU A 488 7.24 0.54 1.62
N SER A 489 6.68 1.01 2.73
CA SER A 489 6.34 2.42 2.91
C SER A 489 7.52 3.19 3.50
N ASP A 490 7.54 4.51 3.30
CA ASP A 490 8.56 5.41 3.85
C ASP A 490 8.69 5.29 5.38
N ALA A 491 7.58 4.97 6.06
CA ALA A 491 7.54 4.73 7.50
C ALA A 491 8.40 3.54 7.95
N ALA A 492 8.62 2.56 7.07
CA ALA A 492 9.42 1.40 7.40
C ALA A 492 10.92 1.76 7.42
N PHE A 493 11.38 2.71 6.59
CA PHE A 493 12.78 3.17 6.57
C PHE A 493 13.19 3.96 7.82
N ALA A 494 12.27 4.72 8.42
CA ALA A 494 12.55 5.49 9.63
C ALA A 494 12.90 4.61 10.85
N MET A 495 12.65 3.30 10.77
CA MET A 495 12.91 2.36 11.87
C MET A 495 14.40 2.02 12.06
N ILE A 496 15.22 2.08 11.00
CA ILE A 496 16.63 1.63 11.07
C ILE A 496 17.43 2.45 12.12
N PRO A 497 17.51 3.79 12.07
CA PRO A 497 18.30 4.55 13.05
C PRO A 497 17.69 4.58 14.44
N LEU A 498 16.36 4.47 14.55
CA LEU A 498 15.70 4.39 15.86
C LEU A 498 16.12 3.12 16.60
N ILE A 499 16.31 2.02 15.87
CA ILE A 499 16.76 0.75 16.43
C ILE A 499 18.26 0.77 16.70
N GLU A 500 19.07 1.36 15.82
CA GLU A 500 20.51 1.59 16.05
C GLU A 500 20.75 2.49 17.28
N ALA A 501 19.85 3.45 17.54
CA ALA A 501 19.87 4.30 18.74
C ALA A 501 19.36 3.59 20.02
N GLY A 502 19.12 2.27 19.99
CA GLY A 502 18.82 1.45 21.17
C GLY A 502 17.34 1.32 21.53
N SER A 503 16.41 1.78 20.70
CA SER A 503 14.97 1.65 20.96
C SER A 503 14.43 0.31 20.46
N ARG A 504 14.18 -0.64 21.38
CA ARG A 504 13.81 -2.03 21.04
C ARG A 504 12.30 -2.34 20.98
N ASP A 505 11.43 -1.45 21.49
CA ASP A 505 9.96 -1.65 21.57
C ASP A 505 9.15 -0.54 20.87
N ARG A 506 9.74 0.21 19.94
CA ARG A 506 9.00 1.23 19.18
C ARG A 506 8.38 0.59 17.94
N TRP A 507 7.06 0.67 17.87
CA TRP A 507 6.31 0.49 16.63
C TRP A 507 6.23 1.84 15.92
N PRO A 508 6.00 1.88 14.60
CA PRO A 508 5.88 3.13 13.85
C PRO A 508 4.59 3.93 14.16
N PHE A 509 3.93 3.68 15.31
CA PHE A 509 2.67 4.26 15.76
C PHE A 509 2.50 4.30 17.29
#